data_AF-A0A0D6KAQ2-F1
#
_entry.id   AF-A0A0D6KAQ2-F1
#
_cell.length_a   1.000
_cell.length_b   1.000
_cell.length_c   1.000
_cell.angle_alpha   90.00
_cell.angle_beta   90.00
_cell.angle_gamma   90.00
#
_symmetry.space_group_name_H-M   'P 1'
#
loop_
_entity.id
_entity.type
_entity.pdbx_description
1 polymer ?
#
loop_
_entity_poly.entity_id
_entity_poly.type
_entity_poly.pdbx_seq_one_letter_code
_entity_poly.pdbx_strand_id
1 'polypeptide(L)'
;MLRIKSFNTAYLYDDDELEAKDEIFNQYKYALAHIGIDFYREDVQEIILKSIVGMEDALRATIAYWYWKQANSEEFEHPNAFLIKALQEQWKPYNWQDHYLDNSNFKNPCDQWWQDAALHWGYDFRNQWIVDINENDAGEIFIIFSTRNRLSLRVAKQWGWERLKEYILEQSQMMNYF
;
A
#
# COMPACT_ATOMS: atom_id res chain seq x y z
N MET A 1 -7.95 0.01 -3.43
CA MET A 1 -8.44 -0.78 -2.29
C MET A 1 -7.41 -1.86 -2.00
N LEU A 2 -6.35 -1.46 -1.30
CA LEU A 2 -5.34 -2.35 -0.72
C LEU A 2 -5.70 -2.62 0.75
N ARG A 3 -6.97 -2.90 1.01
CA ARG A 3 -7.48 -3.20 2.35
C ARG A 3 -8.42 -4.38 2.22
N ILE A 4 -8.30 -5.30 3.17
CA ILE A 4 -9.23 -6.40 3.33
C ILE A 4 -10.54 -5.81 3.87
N LYS A 5 -11.69 -6.04 3.20
CA LYS A 5 -12.96 -5.59 3.77
C LYS A 5 -13.21 -6.33 5.07
N SER A 6 -13.56 -5.62 6.15
CA SER A 6 -14.19 -6.24 7.32
C SER A 6 -15.55 -6.78 6.89
N PHE A 7 -15.62 -8.02 6.43
CA PHE A 7 -16.90 -8.70 6.23
C PHE A 7 -17.39 -9.23 7.56
N ASN A 8 -18.37 -8.56 8.19
CA ASN A 8 -19.30 -9.13 9.19
C ASN A 8 -18.74 -10.17 10.20
N THR A 9 -17.45 -10.13 10.56
CA THR A 9 -16.81 -11.14 11.42
C THR A 9 -15.79 -10.53 12.36
N ALA A 10 -15.68 -9.20 12.41
CA ALA A 10 -14.88 -8.50 13.43
C ALA A 10 -15.31 -8.88 14.87
N TYR A 11 -16.55 -9.32 15.08
CA TYR A 11 -17.02 -9.84 16.38
C TYR A 11 -16.50 -11.25 16.72
N LEU A 12 -15.80 -11.94 15.81
CA LEU A 12 -15.22 -13.26 16.06
C LEU A 12 -13.79 -13.21 16.61
N TYR A 13 -13.17 -12.02 16.62
CA TYR A 13 -11.79 -11.80 17.02
C TYR A 13 -11.74 -10.73 18.11
N ASP A 14 -10.80 -10.84 19.02
CA ASP A 14 -10.54 -9.74 19.96
C ASP A 14 -9.82 -8.58 19.24
N ASP A 15 -9.86 -7.40 19.85
CA ASP A 15 -9.29 -6.19 19.26
C ASP A 15 -7.77 -6.33 19.01
N ASP A 16 -7.06 -7.09 19.86
CA ASP A 16 -5.62 -7.30 19.77
C ASP A 16 -5.24 -8.19 18.56
N GLU A 17 -6.01 -9.26 18.32
CA GLU A 17 -5.83 -10.14 17.14
C GLU A 17 -6.08 -9.40 15.82
N LEU A 18 -7.06 -8.50 15.80
CA LEU A 18 -7.36 -7.67 14.65
C LEU A 18 -6.24 -6.65 14.38
N GLU A 19 -5.73 -6.00 15.43
CA GLU A 19 -4.62 -5.05 15.33
C GLU A 19 -3.36 -5.72 14.80
N ALA A 20 -2.94 -6.86 15.39
CA ALA A 20 -1.77 -7.61 14.94
C ALA A 20 -1.89 -8.04 13.46
N LYS A 21 -3.10 -8.41 13.03
CA LYS A 21 -3.37 -8.81 11.66
C LYS A 21 -3.31 -7.64 10.67
N ASP A 22 -3.82 -6.48 11.07
CA ASP A 22 -3.71 -5.26 10.28
C ASP A 22 -2.26 -4.77 10.18
N GLU A 23 -1.47 -4.88 11.24
CA GLU A 23 -0.03 -4.59 11.23
C GLU A 23 0.72 -5.47 10.22
N ILE A 24 0.55 -6.80 10.32
CA ILE A 24 1.15 -7.76 9.38
C ILE A 24 0.72 -7.42 7.96
N PHE A 25 -0.59 -7.26 7.72
CA PHE A 25 -1.08 -6.97 6.37
C PHE A 25 -0.48 -5.68 5.79
N ASN A 26 -0.44 -4.60 6.59
CA ASN A 26 0.10 -3.32 6.14
C ASN A 26 1.59 -3.39 5.81
N GLN A 27 2.36 -4.26 6.47
CA GLN A 27 3.78 -4.46 6.17
C GLN A 27 4.01 -5.05 4.77
N TYR A 28 3.16 -5.97 4.31
CA TYR A 28 3.39 -6.71 3.06
C TYR A 28 2.51 -6.29 1.88
N LYS A 29 1.42 -5.53 2.11
CA LYS A 29 0.39 -5.26 1.10
C LYS A 29 0.92 -4.63 -0.18
N TYR A 30 1.87 -3.70 -0.11
CA TYR A 30 2.40 -3.03 -1.30
C TYR A 30 3.27 -3.96 -2.15
N ALA A 31 4.10 -4.80 -1.50
CA ALA A 31 4.88 -5.83 -2.18
C ALA A 31 3.97 -6.84 -2.89
N LEU A 32 2.96 -7.35 -2.19
CA LEU A 32 2.00 -8.31 -2.74
C LEU A 32 1.18 -7.71 -3.89
N ALA A 33 0.74 -6.46 -3.77
CA ALA A 33 0.05 -5.75 -4.83
C ALA A 33 0.93 -5.58 -6.07
N HIS A 34 2.21 -5.23 -5.88
CA HIS A 34 3.18 -5.14 -6.98
C HIS A 34 3.37 -6.48 -7.69
N ILE A 35 3.38 -7.58 -6.93
CA ILE A 35 3.51 -8.97 -7.44
C ILE A 35 2.26 -9.40 -8.24
N GLY A 36 1.15 -8.65 -8.16
CA GLY A 36 -0.09 -8.94 -8.88
C GLY A 36 -1.16 -9.62 -8.04
N ILE A 37 -1.01 -9.62 -6.70
CA ILE A 37 -2.11 -9.99 -5.81
C ILE A 37 -3.20 -8.93 -5.91
N ASP A 38 -4.40 -9.39 -6.26
CA ASP A 38 -5.58 -8.57 -6.40
C ASP A 38 -6.44 -8.67 -5.13
N PHE A 39 -6.23 -7.71 -4.23
CA PHE A 39 -7.01 -7.58 -3.02
C PHE A 39 -8.47 -7.17 -3.26
N TYR A 40 -8.90 -6.91 -4.49
CA TYR A 40 -10.33 -6.72 -4.80
C TYR A 40 -11.08 -8.03 -4.98
N ARG A 41 -10.38 -9.14 -5.18
CA ARG A 41 -11.02 -10.45 -5.31
C ARG A 41 -11.55 -10.93 -3.95
N GLU A 42 -12.80 -11.39 -3.96
CA GLU A 42 -13.51 -11.83 -2.76
C GLU A 42 -12.83 -13.03 -2.10
N ASP A 43 -12.35 -14.00 -2.89
CA ASP A 43 -11.64 -15.19 -2.40
C ASP A 43 -10.32 -14.85 -1.70
N VAL A 44 -9.56 -13.89 -2.25
CA VAL A 44 -8.34 -13.36 -1.63
C VAL A 44 -8.66 -12.66 -0.32
N GLN A 45 -9.68 -11.80 -0.28
CA GLN A 45 -10.08 -11.12 0.96
C GLN A 45 -10.53 -12.12 2.02
N GLU A 46 -11.39 -13.07 1.66
CA GLU A 46 -11.94 -14.06 2.56
C GLU A 46 -10.85 -14.93 3.20
N ILE A 47 -9.89 -15.43 2.41
CA ILE A 47 -8.84 -16.29 2.95
C ILE A 47 -7.91 -15.52 3.88
N ILE A 48 -7.56 -14.27 3.56
CA ILE A 48 -6.70 -13.46 4.44
C ILE A 48 -7.45 -13.13 5.74
N LEU A 49 -8.76 -12.86 5.69
CA LEU A 49 -9.56 -12.68 6.92
C LEU A 49 -9.52 -13.90 7.84
N LYS A 50 -9.68 -15.10 7.28
CA LYS A 50 -9.73 -16.34 8.06
C LYS A 50 -8.36 -16.84 8.52
N SER A 51 -7.28 -16.34 7.92
CA SER A 51 -5.92 -16.78 8.23
C SER A 51 -5.33 -15.90 9.33
N ILE A 52 -5.32 -16.41 10.56
CA ILE A 52 -4.60 -15.78 11.68
C ILE A 52 -3.24 -16.45 11.84
N VAL A 53 -3.25 -17.75 12.08
CA VAL A 53 -2.02 -18.53 12.27
C VAL A 53 -1.30 -18.72 10.93
N GLY A 54 0.00 -18.36 10.88
CA GLY A 54 0.83 -18.55 9.70
C GLY A 54 0.56 -17.55 8.56
N MET A 55 -0.25 -16.52 8.79
CA MET A 55 -0.52 -15.49 7.79
C MET A 55 0.77 -14.83 7.32
N GLU A 56 1.55 -14.28 8.25
CA GLU A 56 2.81 -13.60 7.93
C GLU A 56 3.76 -14.51 7.13
N ASP A 57 3.89 -15.77 7.53
CA ASP A 57 4.72 -16.75 6.83
C ASP A 57 4.26 -16.98 5.39
N ALA A 58 2.95 -17.10 5.17
CA ALA A 58 2.39 -17.27 3.83
C ALA A 58 2.59 -16.02 2.94
N LEU A 59 2.48 -14.82 3.53
CA LEU A 59 2.78 -13.56 2.82
C LEU A 59 4.25 -13.52 2.40
N ARG A 60 5.16 -13.82 3.34
CA ARG A 60 6.60 -13.92 3.09
C ARG A 60 6.93 -14.99 2.05
N ALA A 61 6.27 -16.15 2.11
CA ALA A 61 6.48 -17.24 1.16
C ALA A 61 6.10 -16.84 -0.26
N THR A 62 5.00 -16.10 -0.41
CA THR A 62 4.54 -15.56 -1.69
C THR A 62 5.56 -14.58 -2.29
N ILE A 63 6.09 -13.68 -1.47
CA ILE A 63 7.11 -12.71 -1.92
C ILE A 63 8.43 -13.42 -2.26
N ALA A 64 8.89 -14.34 -1.41
CA ALA A 64 10.12 -15.11 -1.65
C ALA A 64 10.04 -15.93 -2.94
N TYR A 65 8.89 -16.53 -3.22
CA TYR A 65 8.68 -17.29 -4.46
C TYR A 65 8.68 -16.39 -5.70
N TRP A 66 8.11 -15.19 -5.62
CA TRP A 66 8.23 -14.22 -6.71
C TRP A 66 9.69 -13.86 -6.98
N TYR A 67 10.51 -13.62 -5.95
CA TYR A 67 11.95 -13.39 -6.13
C TYR A 67 12.65 -14.57 -6.79
N TRP A 68 12.31 -15.80 -6.39
CA TRP A 68 12.84 -17.00 -7.02
C TRP A 68 12.47 -17.06 -8.51
N LYS A 69 11.22 -16.74 -8.87
CA LYS A 69 10.80 -16.64 -10.27
C LYS A 69 11.59 -15.58 -11.05
N GLN A 70 11.75 -14.38 -10.48
CA GLN A 70 12.54 -13.31 -11.09
C GLN A 70 14.01 -13.74 -11.33
N ALA A 71 14.64 -14.39 -10.35
CA ALA A 71 16.01 -14.87 -10.46
C ALA A 71 16.19 -15.94 -11.55
N ASN A 72 15.14 -16.70 -11.86
CA ASN A 72 15.13 -17.72 -12.91
C ASN A 72 14.57 -17.20 -14.25
N SER A 73 14.29 -15.89 -14.37
CA SER A 73 13.67 -15.29 -15.56
C SER A 73 12.33 -15.93 -15.95
N GLU A 74 11.57 -16.35 -14.94
CA GLU A 74 10.24 -16.96 -15.12
C GLU A 74 9.13 -15.99 -14.69
N GLU A 75 7.97 -16.10 -15.34
CA GLU A 75 6.78 -15.33 -14.97
C GLU A 75 6.07 -15.94 -13.75
N PHE A 76 5.48 -15.08 -12.92
CA PHE A 76 4.61 -15.52 -11.83
C PHE A 76 3.14 -15.44 -12.28
N GLU A 77 2.69 -16.42 -13.06
CA GLU A 77 1.42 -16.38 -13.80
C GLU A 77 0.15 -16.31 -12.92
N HIS A 78 0.18 -16.91 -11.73
CA HIS A 78 -1.01 -17.08 -10.87
C HIS A 78 -0.78 -16.66 -9.42
N PRO A 79 -0.49 -15.37 -9.16
CA PRO A 79 -0.10 -14.89 -7.83
C PRO A 79 -1.24 -15.07 -6.82
N ASN A 80 -2.49 -14.76 -7.20
CA ASN A 80 -3.66 -14.91 -6.32
C ASN A 80 -3.87 -16.37 -5.86
N ALA A 81 -3.81 -17.32 -6.80
CA ALA A 81 -3.98 -18.73 -6.48
C ALA A 81 -2.85 -19.26 -5.60
N PHE A 82 -1.62 -18.78 -5.83
CA PHE A 82 -0.48 -19.12 -4.98
C PHE A 82 -0.68 -18.61 -3.55
N LEU A 83 -1.05 -17.35 -3.37
CA LEU A 83 -1.28 -16.79 -2.03
C LEU A 83 -2.40 -17.52 -1.29
N ILE A 84 -3.53 -17.79 -1.97
CA ILE A 84 -4.65 -18.55 -1.39
C ILE A 84 -4.15 -19.91 -0.90
N LYS A 85 -3.39 -20.64 -1.72
CA LYS A 85 -2.85 -21.95 -1.37
C LYS A 85 -1.85 -21.86 -0.21
N ALA A 86 -0.94 -20.88 -0.24
CA ALA A 86 0.04 -20.66 0.81
C ALA A 86 -0.62 -20.39 2.17
N LEU A 87 -1.71 -19.62 2.20
CA LEU A 87 -2.49 -19.36 3.40
C LEU A 87 -3.23 -20.61 3.88
N GLN A 88 -3.88 -21.35 2.98
CA GLN A 88 -4.60 -22.58 3.31
C GLN A 88 -3.69 -23.67 3.88
N GLU A 89 -2.49 -23.81 3.32
CA GLU A 89 -1.51 -24.83 3.70
C GLU A 89 -0.46 -24.31 4.72
N GLN A 90 -0.60 -23.07 5.19
CA GLN A 90 0.29 -22.41 6.15
C GLN A 90 1.78 -22.54 5.77
N TRP A 91 2.09 -22.24 4.51
CA TRP A 91 3.45 -22.37 3.99
C TRP A 91 4.42 -21.48 4.76
N LYS A 92 5.55 -22.06 5.15
CA LYS A 92 6.70 -21.33 5.67
C LYS A 92 7.52 -20.78 4.51
N PRO A 93 8.07 -19.57 4.63
CA PRO A 93 8.88 -19.02 3.56
C PRO A 93 10.19 -19.79 3.44
N TYR A 94 10.49 -20.24 2.22
CA TYR A 94 11.80 -20.81 1.92
C TYR A 94 12.76 -19.68 1.50
N ASN A 95 13.92 -19.58 2.17
CA ASN A 95 14.94 -18.56 1.90
C ASN A 95 14.42 -17.11 1.97
N TRP A 96 13.57 -16.80 2.95
CA TRP A 96 13.22 -15.40 3.25
C TRP A 96 14.47 -14.57 3.54
N GLN A 97 14.50 -13.35 3.03
CA GLN A 97 15.51 -12.35 3.35
C GLN A 97 14.80 -11.05 3.69
N ASP A 98 15.12 -10.44 4.84
CA ASP A 98 14.41 -9.23 5.29
C ASP A 98 14.52 -8.08 4.28
N HIS A 99 15.66 -7.97 3.59
CA HIS A 99 15.90 -6.96 2.57
C HIS A 99 15.02 -7.11 1.31
N TYR A 100 14.24 -8.19 1.18
CA TYR A 100 13.29 -8.33 0.09
C TYR A 100 12.24 -7.23 0.08
N LEU A 101 11.90 -6.65 1.24
CA LEU A 101 10.99 -5.52 1.34
C LEU A 101 11.62 -4.18 0.96
N ASP A 102 12.95 -4.09 0.88
CA ASP A 102 13.66 -2.85 0.51
C ASP A 102 13.60 -2.54 -1.00
N ASN A 103 12.93 -3.40 -1.77
CA ASN A 103 12.73 -3.21 -3.20
C ASN A 103 12.04 -1.87 -3.47
N SER A 104 12.62 -1.06 -4.36
CA SER A 104 12.05 0.23 -4.75
C SER A 104 10.61 0.12 -5.27
N ASN A 105 10.26 -1.02 -5.87
CA ASN A 105 8.93 -1.26 -6.40
C ASN A 105 7.88 -1.61 -5.34
N PHE A 106 8.30 -1.95 -4.12
CA PHE A 106 7.41 -2.30 -3.01
C PHE A 106 7.12 -1.11 -2.10
N LYS A 107 7.72 0.06 -2.38
CA LYS A 107 7.55 1.25 -1.57
C LYS A 107 6.09 1.66 -1.48
N ASN A 108 5.71 2.10 -0.29
CA ASN A 108 4.43 2.74 -0.04
C ASN A 108 4.24 3.91 -1.03
N PRO A 109 3.13 3.97 -1.79
CA PRO A 109 2.88 5.04 -2.73
C PRO A 109 2.85 6.44 -2.09
N CYS A 110 2.50 6.55 -0.80
CA CYS A 110 2.59 7.82 -0.05
C CYS A 110 4.05 8.27 0.07
N ASP A 111 4.93 7.39 0.58
CA ASP A 111 6.35 7.69 0.77
C ASP A 111 7.05 7.95 -0.56
N GLN A 112 6.73 7.14 -1.57
CA GLN A 112 7.27 7.31 -2.91
C GLN A 112 6.90 8.69 -3.46
N TRP A 113 5.62 9.08 -3.38
CA TRP A 113 5.20 10.39 -3.87
C TRP A 113 5.81 11.53 -3.05
N TRP A 114 5.92 11.37 -1.73
CA TRP A 114 6.56 12.36 -0.85
C TRP A 114 8.03 12.61 -1.22
N GLN A 115 8.76 11.55 -1.59
CA GLN A 115 10.12 11.65 -2.09
C GLN A 115 10.16 12.33 -3.47
N ASP A 116 9.31 11.89 -4.40
CA ASP A 116 9.25 12.45 -5.76
C ASP A 116 8.89 13.94 -5.76
N ALA A 117 7.96 14.36 -4.91
CA ALA A 117 7.57 15.76 -4.77
C ALA A 117 8.75 16.65 -4.34
N ALA A 118 9.63 16.16 -3.45
CA ALA A 118 10.83 16.92 -3.08
C ALA A 118 11.87 16.97 -4.19
N LEU A 119 11.98 15.92 -5.01
CA LEU A 119 12.85 15.93 -6.19
C LEU A 119 12.38 16.96 -7.23
N HIS A 120 11.06 17.09 -7.43
CA HIS A 120 10.49 18.00 -8.42
C HIS A 120 10.34 19.45 -7.94
N TRP A 121 9.93 19.67 -6.69
CA TRP A 121 9.63 21.02 -6.18
C TRP A 121 10.66 21.56 -5.20
N GLY A 122 11.57 20.72 -4.71
CA GLY A 122 12.45 21.02 -3.59
C GLY A 122 11.81 20.71 -2.23
N TYR A 123 12.66 20.37 -1.27
CA TYR A 123 12.24 20.01 0.09
C TYR A 123 11.46 21.13 0.78
N ASP A 124 11.91 22.38 0.64
CA ASP A 124 11.29 23.54 1.30
C ASP A 124 9.86 23.76 0.82
N PHE A 125 9.65 23.75 -0.51
CA PHE A 125 8.32 23.92 -1.07
C PHE A 125 7.39 22.79 -0.64
N ARG A 126 7.84 21.52 -0.76
CA ARG A 126 7.02 20.37 -0.34
C ARG A 126 6.65 20.49 1.15
N ASN A 127 7.62 20.74 2.03
CA ASN A 127 7.39 20.79 3.48
C ASN A 127 6.50 21.97 3.90
N GLN A 128 6.52 23.08 3.16
CA GLN A 128 5.66 24.22 3.41
C GLN A 128 4.19 23.93 3.06
N TRP A 129 3.94 23.16 2.00
CA TRP A 129 2.61 23.04 1.40
C TRP A 129 1.93 21.71 1.63
N ILE A 130 2.69 20.62 1.79
CA ILE A 130 2.16 19.29 2.02
C ILE A 130 2.34 18.95 3.50
N VAL A 131 1.23 18.74 4.18
CA VAL A 131 1.20 18.38 5.61
C VAL A 131 1.38 16.88 5.77
N ASP A 132 0.66 16.11 4.98
CA ASP A 132 0.64 14.65 5.08
C ASP A 132 0.12 14.02 3.78
N ILE A 133 0.38 12.71 3.61
CA ILE A 133 -0.18 11.89 2.54
C ILE A 133 -0.66 10.58 3.16
N ASN A 134 -1.96 10.39 3.20
CA ASN A 134 -2.54 9.22 3.87
C ASN A 134 -3.53 8.48 2.99
N GLU A 135 -3.68 7.20 3.31
CA GLU A 135 -4.64 6.29 2.71
C GLU A 135 -5.90 6.25 3.59
N ASN A 136 -7.08 6.49 3.01
CA ASN A 136 -8.34 6.37 3.74
C ASN A 136 -8.78 4.90 3.90
N ASP A 137 -9.88 4.69 4.61
CA ASP A 137 -10.44 3.35 4.85
C ASP A 137 -10.78 2.57 3.57
N ALA A 138 -11.04 3.26 2.45
CA ALA A 138 -11.34 2.67 1.14
C ALA A 138 -10.06 2.32 0.33
N GLY A 139 -8.88 2.60 0.87
CA GLY A 139 -7.61 2.43 0.20
C GLY A 139 -7.34 3.48 -0.89
N GLU A 140 -7.99 4.64 -0.78
CA GLU A 140 -7.74 5.80 -1.62
C GLU A 140 -6.74 6.71 -0.93
N ILE A 141 -5.70 7.12 -1.66
CA ILE A 141 -4.64 7.97 -1.11
C ILE A 141 -4.96 9.44 -1.39
N PHE A 142 -4.81 10.28 -0.37
CA PHE A 142 -5.01 11.72 -0.42
C PHE A 142 -3.76 12.46 0.02
N ILE A 143 -3.48 13.55 -0.68
CA ILE A 143 -2.49 14.55 -0.29
C ILE A 143 -3.23 15.61 0.53
N ILE A 144 -2.74 15.90 1.73
CA ILE A 144 -3.28 16.93 2.63
C ILE A 144 -2.40 18.17 2.52
N PHE A 145 -3.01 19.29 2.13
CA PHE A 145 -2.31 20.56 2.01
C PHE A 145 -2.37 21.38 3.30
N SER A 146 -1.43 22.30 3.48
CA SER A 146 -1.42 23.24 4.61
C SER A 146 -2.63 24.18 4.62
N THR A 147 -3.28 24.35 3.48
CA THR A 147 -4.57 25.05 3.33
C THR A 147 -5.78 24.26 3.85
N ARG A 148 -5.57 23.07 4.43
CA ARG A 148 -6.60 22.10 4.90
C ARG A 148 -7.45 21.46 3.80
N ASN A 149 -7.22 21.82 2.54
CA ASN A 149 -7.78 21.10 1.42
C ASN A 149 -7.06 19.76 1.24
N ARG A 150 -7.75 18.79 0.63
CA ARG A 150 -7.18 17.49 0.25
C ARG A 150 -7.45 17.18 -1.21
N LEU A 151 -6.51 16.50 -1.86
CA LEU A 151 -6.65 16.06 -3.25
C LEU A 151 -6.27 14.58 -3.36
N SER A 152 -7.03 13.80 -4.12
CA SER A 152 -6.66 12.40 -4.34
C SER A 152 -5.33 12.31 -5.09
N LEU A 153 -4.48 11.38 -4.67
CA LEU A 153 -3.19 11.11 -5.30
C LEU A 153 -3.34 10.74 -6.78
N ARG A 154 -4.44 10.05 -7.13
CA ARG A 154 -4.78 9.70 -8.51
C ARG A 154 -4.94 10.95 -9.38
N VAL A 155 -5.71 11.93 -8.91
CA VAL A 155 -5.92 13.20 -9.63
C VAL A 155 -4.63 14.00 -9.68
N ALA A 156 -3.87 14.07 -8.59
CA ALA A 156 -2.56 14.71 -8.55
C ALA A 156 -1.60 14.14 -9.60
N LYS A 157 -1.53 12.81 -9.73
CA LYS A 157 -0.72 12.14 -10.76
C LYS A 157 -1.19 12.45 -12.18
N GLN A 158 -2.50 12.55 -12.41
CA GLN A 158 -3.06 12.93 -13.71
C GLN A 158 -2.75 14.37 -14.10
N TRP A 159 -2.73 15.29 -13.12
CA TRP A 159 -2.39 16.70 -13.36
C TRP A 159 -0.90 16.91 -13.60
N GLY A 160 -0.06 16.06 -13.02
CA GLY A 160 1.39 16.23 -13.06
C GLY A 160 1.88 17.35 -12.13
N TRP A 161 3.20 17.47 -12.03
CA TRP A 161 3.85 18.28 -10.99
C TRP A 161 3.61 19.79 -11.12
N GLU A 162 3.69 20.34 -12.33
CA GLU A 162 3.57 21.79 -12.53
C GLU A 162 2.14 22.28 -12.27
N ARG A 163 1.14 21.60 -12.85
CA ARG A 163 -0.26 21.99 -12.66
C ARG A 163 -0.70 21.85 -11.21
N LEU A 164 -0.21 20.83 -10.51
CA LEU A 164 -0.49 20.66 -9.10
C LEU A 164 0.16 21.76 -8.25
N LYS A 165 1.37 22.20 -8.59
CA LYS A 165 2.04 23.33 -7.94
C LYS A 165 1.26 24.63 -8.10
N GLU A 166 0.78 24.91 -9.31
CA GLU A 166 -0.11 26.06 -9.58
C GLU A 166 -1.37 26.01 -8.72
N TYR A 167 -2.06 24.86 -8.70
CA TYR A 167 -3.25 24.66 -7.90
C TYR A 167 -3.02 24.97 -6.41
N ILE A 168 -1.92 24.48 -5.82
CA ILE A 168 -1.58 24.74 -4.41
C ILE A 168 -1.44 26.26 -4.15
N LEU A 169 -0.74 26.97 -5.05
CA LEU A 169 -0.51 28.41 -4.93
C LEU A 169 -1.81 29.22 -5.10
N GLU A 170 -2.67 28.84 -6.05
CA GLU A 170 -4.00 29.44 -6.24
C GLU A 170 -4.87 29.30 -4.97
N GLN A 171 -4.87 28.11 -4.36
CA GLN A 171 -5.62 27.87 -3.12
C GLN A 171 -5.09 28.71 -1.94
N SER A 172 -3.77 28.90 -1.85
CA SER A 172 -3.21 29.77 -0.81
C SER A 172 -3.61 31.23 -0.97
N GLN A 173 -3.65 31.74 -2.20
CA GLN A 173 -4.00 33.13 -2.43
C GLN A 173 -5.44 33.40 -2.00
N MET A 174 -6.37 32.48 -2.28
CA MET A 174 -7.77 32.60 -1.85
C MET A 174 -7.96 32.65 -0.33
N MET A 175 -7.12 31.97 0.46
CA MET A 175 -7.21 32.06 1.93
C MET A 175 -6.75 33.40 2.50
N ASN A 176 -5.89 34.15 1.78
CA ASN A 176 -5.40 35.45 2.25
C ASN A 176 -6.40 36.61 2.02
N TYR A 177 -7.54 36.34 1.37
CA TYR A 177 -8.59 37.33 1.09
C TYR A 177 -9.81 37.22 2.02
N PHE A 178 -9.77 36.35 3.04
CA PHE A 178 -10.78 36.20 4.09
C PHE A 178 -10.17 36.44 5.47
#